data_AF-H1KY52-F1
#
_entry.id   AF-H1KY52-F1
#
_cell.length_a   1.000
_cell.length_b   1.000
_cell.length_c   1.000
_cell.angle_alpha   90.00
_cell.angle_beta   90.00
_cell.angle_gamma   90.00
#
_symmetry.space_group_name_H-M   'P 1'
#
loop_
_entity.id
_entity.type
_entity.pdbx_description
1 polymer ?
#
loop_
_entity_poly.entity_id
_entity_poly.type
_entity_poly.pdbx_seq_one_letter_code
_entity_poly.pdbx_strand_id
1 'polypeptide(L)' 'MGCLNSCPFVPAKKHISWNIEDPKGKDIEVYRKVRDEMKRRLENLQIP' A
#
# COMPACT_ATOMS: atom_id res chain seq x y z
N MET A 1 2.99 1.21 4.26
CA MET A 1 4.34 1.35 3.67
C MET A 1 4.50 2.74 3.04
N GLY A 2 5.27 3.62 3.68
CA GLY A 2 5.70 4.90 3.12
C GLY A 2 7.15 5.13 3.55
N CYS A 3 8.07 5.26 2.60
CA CYS A 3 9.45 5.63 2.89
C CYS A 3 9.46 7.15 3.16
N LEU A 4 9.15 7.52 4.40
CA LEU A 4 8.93 8.91 4.81
C LEU A 4 10.18 9.81 4.70
N ASN A 5 11.36 9.24 4.46
CA ASN A 5 12.62 9.98 4.48
C ASN A 5 13.32 10.10 3.12
N SER A 6 12.87 9.41 2.07
CA SER A 6 13.60 9.39 0.79
C SER A 6 12.73 9.33 -0.48
N CYS A 7 11.40 9.38 -0.36
CA CYS A 7 10.57 9.41 -1.57
C CYS A 7 10.70 10.77 -2.28
N PRO A 8 11.09 10.81 -3.57
CA PRO A 8 11.08 12.04 -4.34
C PRO A 8 9.64 12.57 -4.45
N PHE A 9 9.51 13.90 -4.49
CA PHE A 9 8.20 14.52 -4.73
C PHE A 9 7.71 14.16 -6.13
N VAL A 10 6.54 13.50 -6.20
CA VAL A 10 5.89 13.14 -7.47
C VAL A 10 4.59 13.93 -7.58
N PRO A 11 4.43 14.83 -8.56
CA PRO A 11 3.17 15.56 -8.73
C PRO A 11 2.05 14.59 -9.10
N ALA A 12 0.97 14.60 -8.33
CA ALA A 12 -0.23 13.80 -8.61
C ALA A 12 -1.50 14.58 -8.25
N LYS A 13 -2.60 14.29 -8.97
CA LYS A 13 -3.92 14.85 -8.65
C LYS A 13 -4.45 14.37 -7.30
N LYS A 14 -4.07 13.15 -6.90
CA LYS A 14 -4.47 12.55 -5.63
C LYS A 14 -3.37 11.61 -5.12
N HIS A 15 -2.99 11.78 -3.87
CA HIS A 15 -2.14 10.83 -3.14
C HIS A 15 -3.02 9.98 -2.24
N ILE A 16 -2.87 8.66 -2.35
CA ILE A 16 -3.58 7.70 -1.50
C ILE A 16 -2.52 6.94 -0.72
N SER A 17 -2.59 7.03 0.61
CA SER A 17 -1.72 6.29 1.50
C SER A 17 -2.56 5.35 2.33
N TRP A 18 -2.22 4.06 2.29
CA TRP A 18 -2.83 3.05 3.13
C TRP A 18 -1.87 2.63 4.22
N ASN A 19 -2.37 2.68 5.47
CA ASN A 19 -1.64 2.15 6.61
C ASN A 19 -1.76 0.63 6.64
N ILE A 20 -0.96 -0.03 5.80
CA ILE A 20 -0.83 -1.49 5.71
C ILE A 20 0.52 -1.88 6.29
N GLU A 21 0.50 -2.96 7.07
CA GLU A 21 1.66 -3.58 7.69
C GLU A 21 2.71 -3.96 6.65
N ASP A 22 3.99 -3.72 6.95
CA ASP A 22 5.09 -4.19 6.11
C ASP A 22 5.28 -5.70 6.36
N PRO A 23 5.13 -6.56 5.32
CA PRO A 23 5.34 -7.99 5.44
C PRO A 23 6.83 -8.38 5.45
N LYS A 24 7.77 -7.44 5.23
CA LYS A 24 9.20 -7.73 5.15
C LYS A 24 9.71 -8.51 6.36
N GLY A 25 10.34 -9.65 6.10
CA GLY A 25 10.91 -10.52 7.13
C GLY A 25 9.89 -11.37 7.89
N LYS A 26 8.62 -11.36 7.48
CA LYS A 26 7.56 -12.20 8.05
C LYS A 26 7.31 -13.44 7.21
N ASP A 27 6.48 -14.32 7.75
CA ASP A 27 6.05 -15.54 7.08
C ASP A 27 5.22 -15.27 5.81
N ILE A 28 5.22 -16.23 4.87
CA ILE A 28 4.48 -16.16 3.61
C ILE A 28 2.98 -15.92 3.81
N GLU A 29 2.39 -16.38 4.91
CA GLU A 29 0.99 -16.13 5.21
C GLU A 29 0.70 -14.64 5.46
N VAL A 30 1.65 -13.90 6.03
CA VAL A 30 1.51 -12.44 6.22
C VAL A 30 1.56 -11.73 4.87
N TYR A 31 2.46 -12.16 3.97
CA TYR A 31 2.50 -11.62 2.61
C TYR A 31 1.18 -11.85 1.86
N ARG A 32 0.59 -13.04 1.97
CA ARG A 32 -0.71 -13.36 1.35
C ARG A 32 -1.81 -12.46 1.89
N LYS A 33 -1.89 -12.28 3.21
CA LYS A 33 -2.86 -11.37 3.85
C LYS A 33 -2.72 -9.93 3.36
N VAL A 34 -1.49 -9.41 3.33
CA VAL A 34 -1.21 -8.04 2.86
C VAL A 34 -1.63 -7.88 1.39
N ARG A 35 -1.30 -8.84 0.52
CA ARG A 35 -1.68 -8.83 -0.89
C ARG A 35 -3.20 -8.84 -1.07
N ASP A 36 -3.91 -9.68 -0.33
CA ASP A 36 -5.36 -9.83 -0.48
C ASP A 36 -6.12 -8.61 0.05
N GLU A 37 -5.61 -7.98 1.11
CA GLU A 37 -6.11 -6.70 1.61
C GLU A 37 -5.89 -5.57 0.59
N MET A 38 -4.70 -5.50 -0.02
CA MET A 38 -4.43 -4.54 -1.11
C MET A 38 -5.40 -4.73 -2.27
N LYS A 39 -5.65 -5.98 -2.68
CA LYS A 39 -6.56 -6.31 -3.77
C LYS A 39 -7.97 -5.77 -3.49
N ARG A 40 -8.52 -6.04 -2.30
CA ARG A 40 -9.85 -5.54 -1.91
C ARG A 40 -9.93 -4.03 -1.91
N ARG A 41 -8.89 -3.34 -1.45
CA ARG A 41 -8.87 -1.86 -1.44
C ARG A 41 -8.83 -1.30 -2.85
N LEU A 42 -8.04 -1.89 -3.73
CA LEU A 42 -7.97 -1.50 -5.14
C LEU A 42 -9.30 -1.72 -5.86
N GLU A 43 -9.98 -2.84 -5.62
CA GLU A 43 -11.30 -3.13 -6.20
C GLU A 43 -12.36 -2.11 -5.79
N ASN A 44 -12.28 -1.59 -4.56
CA ASN A 44 -13.19 -0.55 -4.06
C ASN A 44 -12.70 0.87 -4.31
N LEU A 45 -11.49 1.04 -4.86
CA LEU A 45 -10.91 2.36 -5.07
C LEU A 45 -11.45 2.96 -6.37
N GLN A 46 -12.43 3.85 -6.23
CA GLN A 46 -12.88 4.70 -7.32
C GLN A 46 -12.12 6.02 -7.28
N ILE A 47 -11.41 6.33 -8.36
CA ILE A 47 -10.76 7.62 -8.58
C ILE A 47 -11.59 8.36 -9.65
N PRO A 48 -12.08 9.58 -9.37
CA PRO A 48 -12.80 10.40 -10.35
C PRO A 48 -11.90 10.92 -11.48
#